data_AF-D7F2L3-F1
#
_entry.id   AF-D7F2L3-F1
#
_cell.length_a   1.000
_cell.length_b   1.000
_cell.length_c   1.000
_cell.angle_alpha   90.00
_cell.angle_beta   90.00
_cell.angle_gamma   90.00
#
_symmetry.space_group_name_H-M   'P 1'
#
loop_
_entity.id
_entity.type
_entity.pdbx_description
1 polymer ?
#
loop_
_entity_poly.entity_id
_entity_poly.type
_entity_poly.pdbx_seq_one_letter_code
_entity_poly.pdbx_strand_id
1 'polypeptide(L)' 'YRLDCITRSAFSNIAEIDDAYNKLCSEEDKKAGGINIARYQELYAQFISNPDEKCNAVYLFGPLKEVN' A
#
# COMPACT_ATOMS: atom_id res chain seq x y z
N TYR A 1 0.98 3.31 13.48
CA TYR A 1 1.81 3.12 12.28
C TYR A 1 1.11 3.56 11.00
N ARG A 2 0.02 2.92 10.58
CA ARG A 2 -0.73 3.35 9.39
C ARG A 2 -1.30 4.77 9.48
N LEU A 3 -1.95 5.06 10.61
CA LEU A 3 -2.52 6.38 10.88
C LEU A 3 -1.44 7.48 10.82
N ASP A 4 -0.29 7.24 11.44
CA ASP A 4 0.82 8.21 11.58
C ASP A 4 1.46 8.58 10.23
N CYS A 5 1.65 7.61 9.34
CA CYS A 5 2.11 7.87 7.96
C CYS A 5 1.04 8.62 7.13
N ILE A 6 -0.23 8.30 7.34
CA ILE A 6 -1.36 8.94 6.63
C ILE A 6 -1.58 10.38 7.11
N THR A 7 -1.37 10.70 8.39
CA THR A 7 -1.51 12.08 8.89
C THR A 7 -0.35 13.00 8.47
N ARG A 8 0.84 12.45 8.21
CA ARG A 8 2.02 13.25 7.81
C ARG A 8 2.08 13.53 6.31
N SER A 9 1.50 12.65 5.49
CA SER A 9 1.34 12.88 4.06
C SER A 9 0.00 13.57 3.83
N ALA A 10 -0.02 14.71 3.14
CA ALA A 10 -1.24 15.45 2.80
C ALA A 10 -2.11 14.67 1.79
N PHE A 11 -2.68 13.55 2.23
CA PHE A 11 -3.64 12.79 1.45
C PHE A 11 -5.02 13.44 1.65
N SER A 12 -5.43 14.24 0.67
CA SER A 12 -6.69 14.97 0.69
C SER A 12 -7.93 14.08 0.64
N ASN A 13 -7.78 12.80 0.31
CA ASN A 13 -8.89 11.88 0.10
C ASN A 13 -8.60 10.49 0.66
N ILE A 14 -9.40 10.08 1.65
CA ILE A 14 -9.34 8.75 2.27
C ILE A 14 -9.67 7.65 1.24
N ALA A 15 -10.54 7.93 0.27
CA ALA A 15 -10.91 6.96 -0.76
C ALA A 15 -9.71 6.54 -1.62
N GLU A 16 -8.75 7.42 -1.87
CA GLU A 16 -7.53 7.08 -2.62
C GLU A 16 -6.61 6.16 -1.81
N ILE A 17 -6.60 6.31 -0.48
CA ILE A 17 -5.86 5.44 0.43
C ILE A 17 -6.51 4.06 0.48
N ASP A 18 -7.84 4.01 0.58
CA ASP A 18 -8.60 2.75 0.53
C ASP A 18 -8.45 2.04 -0.81
N ASP A 19 -8.44 2.76 -1.93
CA ASP A 19 -8.22 2.18 -3.26
C ASP A 19 -6.81 1.60 -3.41
N ALA A 20 -5.78 2.36 -2.99
CA ALA A 20 -4.40 1.88 -2.97
C ALA A 20 -4.26 0.64 -2.07
N TYR A 21 -4.93 0.62 -0.91
CA TYR A 21 -4.93 -0.55 -0.06
C TYR A 21 -5.66 -1.74 -0.67
N ASN A 22 -6.76 -1.51 -1.36
CA ASN A 22 -7.50 -2.56 -2.06
C ASN A 22 -6.72 -3.17 -3.23
N LYS A 23 -5.84 -2.40 -3.87
CA LYS A 23 -4.89 -2.86 -4.89
C LYS A 23 -3.70 -3.63 -4.28
N LEU A 24 -3.30 -3.26 -3.07
CA LEU A 24 -2.26 -3.95 -2.30
C LEU A 24 -2.73 -5.33 -1.79
N CYS A 25 -3.99 -5.42 -1.34
CA CYS A 25 -4.55 -6.65 -0.76
C CYS A 25 -4.98 -7.64 -1.85
N SER A 26 -4.49 -8.87 -1.75
CA SER A 26 -5.04 -10.00 -2.51
C SER A 26 -6.43 -10.40 -1.96
N GLU A 27 -7.22 -11.18 -2.71
CA GLU A 27 -8.53 -11.66 -2.24
C GLU A 27 -8.43 -12.44 -0.92
N GLU A 28 -7.33 -13.16 -0.71
CA GLU A 28 -7.02 -13.87 0.53
C GLU A 28 -6.80 -12.92 1.70
N ASP A 29 -6.04 -11.83 1.50
CA ASP A 29 -5.84 -10.79 2.51
C ASP A 29 -7.17 -10.13 2.88
N LYS A 30 -8.04 -9.85 1.89
CA LYS A 30 -9.38 -9.28 2.13
C LYS A 30 -10.25 -10.23 2.95
N LYS A 31 -10.22 -11.53 2.65
CA LYS A 31 -10.92 -12.55 3.45
C LYS A 31 -10.36 -12.68 4.87
N ALA A 32 -9.07 -12.45 5.06
CA ALA A 32 -8.41 -12.49 6.36
C ALA A 32 -8.65 -11.22 7.22
N GLY A 33 -9.34 -10.20 6.68
CA GLY A 33 -9.58 -8.93 7.36
C GLY A 33 -8.48 -7.89 7.15
N GLY A 34 -7.58 -8.10 6.18
CA GLY A 34 -6.48 -7.23 5.80
C GLY A 34 -5.13 -7.94 5.74
N ILE A 35 -4.09 -7.21 5.38
CA ILE A 35 -2.71 -7.71 5.41
C ILE A 35 -2.20 -7.90 6.84
N ASN A 36 -1.53 -9.02 7.08
CA ASN A 36 -0.82 -9.28 8.33
C ASN A 36 0.64 -8.74 8.26
N ILE A 37 1.36 -8.81 9.39
CA ILE A 37 2.76 -8.34 9.48
C ILE A 37 3.70 -9.06 8.51
N ALA A 38 3.53 -10.38 8.34
CA ALA A 38 4.38 -11.16 7.44
C ALA A 38 4.20 -10.69 5.99
N ARG A 39 2.95 -10.47 5.58
CA ARG A 39 2.61 -9.96 4.25
C ARG A 39 3.14 -8.55 4.03
N TYR A 40 3.08 -7.69 5.05
CA TYR A 40 3.67 -6.36 5.00
C TYR A 40 5.19 -6.42 4.79
N GLN A 41 5.90 -7.30 5.49
CA GLN A 41 7.36 -7.48 5.31
C GLN A 41 7.71 -7.98 3.91
N GLU A 42 6.92 -8.90 3.35
CA GLU A 42 7.11 -9.35 1.96
C GLU A 42 6.88 -8.23 0.95
N LEU A 43 5.81 -7.45 1.12
CA LEU A 43 5.52 -6.31 0.25
C LEU A 43 6.63 -5.24 0.34
N TYR A 44 7.17 -5.01 1.53
CA TYR A 44 8.30 -4.09 1.74
C TYR A 44 9.58 -4.61 1.07
N ALA A 45 9.87 -5.92 1.16
CA ALA A 45 10.99 -6.53 0.46
C ALA A 45 10.82 -6.44 -1.06
N GLN A 46 9.61 -6.67 -1.58
CA GLN A 46 9.29 -6.51 -3.00
C GLN A 46 9.43 -5.05 -3.46
N PHE A 47 8.99 -4.09 -2.64
CA PHE A 47 9.13 -2.67 -2.95
C PHE A 47 10.59 -2.24 -3.11
N ILE A 48 11.50 -2.77 -2.29
CA ILE A 48 12.93 -2.43 -2.35
C ILE A 48 13.65 -3.21 -3.45
N SER A 49 13.29 -4.48 -3.64
CA SER A 49 14.03 -5.41 -4.49
C SER A 49 13.54 -5.45 -5.94
N ASN A 50 12.35 -4.92 -6.22
CA ASN A 50 11.73 -5.05 -7.53
C ASN A 50 11.58 -3.66 -8.18
N PRO A 51 12.32 -3.34 -9.26
CA PRO A 51 12.22 -2.06 -9.96
C PRO A 51 10.96 -1.95 -10.83
N ASP A 52 10.08 -2.96 -10.79
CA ASP A 52 8.88 -3.02 -11.62
C ASP A 52 7.73 -2.21 -10.99
N GLU A 53 7.39 -1.11 -11.63
CA GLU A 53 6.33 -0.18 -11.20
C GLU A 53 4.92 -0.81 -11.25
N LYS A 54 4.77 -2.00 -11.86
CA LYS A 54 3.49 -2.74 -11.89
C LYS A 54 3.28 -3.62 -10.66
N CYS A 55 4.28 -3.77 -9.80
CA CYS A 55 4.16 -4.61 -8.62
C CYS A 55 3.25 -3.94 -7.58
N ASN A 56 2.28 -4.67 -7.03
CA ASN A 56 1.33 -4.15 -6.04
C ASN A 56 2.01 -3.51 -4.82
N ALA A 57 3.26 -3.89 -4.54
CA ALA A 57 4.12 -3.32 -3.52
C ALA A 57 4.29 -1.79 -3.63
N VAL A 58 4.14 -1.20 -4.83
CA VAL A 58 4.20 0.26 -5.03
C VAL A 58 3.12 1.02 -4.25
N TYR A 59 2.01 0.36 -3.91
CA TYR A 59 0.92 0.93 -3.12
C TYR A 59 1.13 0.80 -1.60
N LEU A 60 2.24 0.22 -1.14
CA LEU A 60 2.51 -0.02 0.28
C LEU A 60 2.55 1.29 1.09
N PHE A 61 3.05 2.37 0.47
CA PHE A 61 3.17 3.70 1.09
C PHE A 61 2.05 4.66 0.68
N GLY A 62 1.05 4.19 -0.06
CA GLY A 62 -0.10 4.98 -0.48
C GLY A 62 -0.25 5.05 -2.01
N PRO A 63 -1.21 5.85 -2.50
CA PRO A 63 -1.46 6.01 -3.93
C PRO A 63 -0.25 6.63 -4.63
N LEU A 64 0.09 6.10 -5.80
CA LEU A 64 1.07 6.68 -6.70
C LEU A 64 0.50 8.00 -7.25
N LYS A 65 1.02 9.13 -6.76
CA LYS A 65 0.79 10.42 -7.38
C LYS A 65 1.93 10.69 -8.36
N GLU A 66 1.60 10.85 -9.64
CA GLU A 66 2.52 11.51 -10.57
C GLU A 66 2.79 12.92 -10.05
N VAL A 67 4.05 13.20 -9.74
CA VAL A 67 4.52 14.57 -9.55
C VAL A 67 4.66 15.15 -10.96
N ASN A 68 3.63 15.89 -11.39
CA ASN A 68 3.73 16.80 -12.54
C ASN A 68 4.45 18.08 -12.14
#